data_AF-A0A9E3I670-F1
#
_entry.id   AF-A0A9E3I670-F1
#
_cell.length_a   1.000
_cell.length_b   1.000
_cell.length_c   1.000
_cell.angle_alpha   90.00
_cell.angle_beta   90.00
_cell.angle_gamma   90.00
#
_symmetry.space_group_name_H-M   'P 1'
#
loop_
_entity.id
_entity.type
_entity.pdbx_description
1 polymer ?
#
loop_
_entity_poly.entity_id
_entity_poly.type
_entity_poly.pdbx_seq_one_letter_code
_entity_poly.pdbx_strand_id
1 'polypeptide(L)'
;MIKQSKPVCKKQKEDEIVAKSKKKFLGQRPIRRKSISAQRGSVDIGRLVGIVMLVIVIGLFVFGVWWITKSMGEAGSQYGGALVDAKRKATALQCQMNLHTIRQNLRIYAIEKESFPPSLKTLVDWGADSQLLRCSAPDGGEYVYIPGQNENMPGQNVLVYELKAAHDGRCNLLRVNGQMELLTPEQVQAAVTKTYIRLRERR
;
A
#
# COMPACT_ATOMS: atom_id res chain seq x y z
N MET A 1 -23.24 11.01 -23.94
CA MET A 1 -22.09 11.93 -23.83
C MET A 1 -22.24 12.73 -22.54
N ILE A 2 -21.52 12.36 -21.48
CA ILE A 2 -21.60 13.04 -20.17
C ILE A 2 -20.18 13.41 -19.76
N LYS A 3 -19.89 14.72 -19.78
CA LYS A 3 -18.68 15.36 -19.27
C LYS A 3 -18.84 15.55 -17.76
N GLN A 4 -17.93 14.99 -16.95
CA GLN A 4 -17.73 15.36 -15.54
C GLN A 4 -16.22 15.33 -15.26
N SER A 5 -15.54 16.48 -15.32
CA SER A 5 -15.28 17.45 -14.24
C SER A 5 -14.23 16.97 -13.22
N LYS A 6 -12.99 17.45 -13.41
CA LYS A 6 -11.85 17.29 -12.50
C LYS A 6 -12.00 18.19 -11.26
N PRO A 7 -11.56 17.76 -10.06
CA PRO A 7 -11.32 18.69 -8.96
C PRO A 7 -9.87 19.21 -8.99
N VAL A 8 -9.76 20.53 -9.08
CA VAL A 8 -8.58 21.35 -8.76
C VAL A 8 -8.58 21.56 -7.24
N CYS A 9 -7.54 21.12 -6.53
CA CYS A 9 -7.36 21.47 -5.12
C CYS A 9 -6.21 22.46 -4.95
N LYS A 10 -6.56 23.58 -4.31
CA LYS A 10 -5.85 24.85 -4.24
C LYS A 10 -4.69 24.80 -3.24
N LYS A 11 -3.60 25.44 -3.64
CA LYS A 11 -2.51 25.95 -2.80
C LYS A 11 -2.99 27.26 -2.13
N GLN A 12 -3.04 27.30 -0.80
CA GLN A 12 -3.05 28.50 0.05
C GLN A 12 -1.93 28.25 1.08
N LYS A 13 -0.84 29.01 1.18
CA LYS A 13 -0.60 30.47 1.24
C LYS A 13 -1.18 31.08 2.51
N GLU A 14 -0.41 30.98 3.59
CA GLU A 14 -0.50 31.86 4.75
C GLU A 14 0.86 32.56 4.90
N ASP A 15 0.88 33.78 4.36
CA ASP A 15 1.83 34.84 4.67
C ASP A 15 1.53 35.33 6.11
N GLU A 16 2.55 35.56 6.94
CA GLU A 16 3.00 36.92 7.31
C GLU A 16 2.07 37.65 8.29
N ILE A 17 2.59 37.93 9.51
CA ILE A 17 2.28 39.00 10.50
C ILE A 17 2.83 38.43 11.84
N VAL A 18 3.95 38.87 12.40
CA VAL A 18 4.06 40.05 13.26
C VAL A 18 5.51 40.56 13.22
N ALA A 19 5.69 41.72 12.59
CA ALA A 19 6.86 42.58 12.76
C ALA A 19 6.47 43.81 13.59
N LYS A 20 7.45 44.32 14.34
CA LYS A 20 7.56 45.67 14.91
C LYS A 20 6.84 45.94 16.24
N SER A 21 7.64 46.05 17.30
CA SER A 21 7.60 47.27 18.13
C SER A 21 9.01 47.81 18.36
N LYS A 22 9.15 49.09 18.02
CA LYS A 22 10.39 49.86 17.86
C LYS A 22 10.55 50.77 19.09
N LYS A 23 11.80 50.81 19.58
CA LYS A 23 12.63 52.00 19.80
C LYS A 23 12.35 52.97 20.98
N LYS A 24 13.50 53.33 21.57
CA LYS A 24 13.94 54.59 22.23
C LYS A 24 13.59 54.74 23.71
N PHE A 25 14.60 54.83 24.57
CA PHE A 25 15.08 56.15 25.00
C PHE A 25 16.45 56.09 25.68
N LEU A 26 17.26 57.10 25.40
CA LEU A 26 18.60 57.38 25.90
C LEU A 26 18.59 57.77 27.38
N GLY A 27 19.63 57.37 28.10
CA GLY A 27 19.92 57.84 29.46
C GLY A 27 21.37 57.57 29.84
N GLN A 28 22.30 58.39 29.32
CA GLN A 28 23.66 58.51 29.86
C GLN A 28 23.60 59.00 31.32
N ARG A 29 24.28 58.30 32.23
CA ARG A 29 24.72 58.83 33.53
C ARG A 29 26.06 58.21 33.97
N PRO A 30 26.84 58.92 34.79
CA PRO A 30 28.30 58.86 34.76
C PRO A 30 28.92 57.76 35.62
N ILE A 31 30.16 57.49 35.25
CA ILE A 31 31.22 56.73 35.92
C ILE A 31 31.15 56.89 37.44
N ARG A 32 30.91 55.78 38.15
CA ARG A 32 31.20 55.66 39.58
C ARG A 32 31.93 54.33 39.81
N ARG A 33 33.27 54.40 39.85
CA ARG A 33 34.14 53.31 40.32
C ARG A 33 33.70 52.94 41.74
N LYS A 34 33.02 51.80 41.89
CA LYS A 34 32.85 51.13 43.18
C LYS A 34 33.98 50.13 43.32
N SER A 35 34.71 50.28 44.42
CA SER A 35 35.76 49.40 44.89
C SER A 35 35.28 47.94 44.91
N ILE A 36 36.04 47.08 44.25
CA ILE A 36 35.95 45.63 44.38
C ILE A 36 36.44 45.32 45.79
N SER A 37 35.50 45.26 46.72
CA SER A 37 35.70 44.55 47.98
C SER A 37 35.46 43.07 47.68
N ALA A 38 36.49 42.27 47.95
CA ALA A 38 36.42 40.82 47.86
C ALA A 38 35.37 40.30 48.85
N GLN A 39 34.12 40.18 48.40
CA GLN A 39 33.12 39.37 49.07
C GLN A 39 33.55 37.91 48.90
N ARG A 40 34.13 37.35 49.96
CA ARG A 40 34.10 35.90 50.20
C ARG A 40 32.62 35.49 50.17
N GLY A 41 32.17 35.00 49.02
CA GLY A 41 30.83 34.48 48.85
C GLY A 41 30.68 33.24 49.72
N SER A 42 29.97 33.36 50.83
CA SER A 42 29.39 32.22 51.50
C SER A 42 28.39 31.60 50.52
N VAL A 43 28.75 30.44 49.96
CA VAL A 43 27.86 29.69 49.10
C VAL A 43 26.68 29.22 49.96
N ASP A 44 25.52 29.83 49.78
CA ASP A 44 24.29 29.38 50.41
C ASP A 44 23.99 27.96 49.92
N ILE A 45 24.19 26.98 50.80
CA ILE A 45 24.02 25.55 50.54
C ILE A 45 22.65 25.28 49.90
N GLY A 46 21.60 26.02 50.29
CA GLY A 46 20.26 25.91 49.71
C GLY A 46 20.18 26.25 48.22
N ARG A 47 20.98 27.22 47.75
CA ARG A 47 21.02 27.59 46.33
C ARG A 47 21.75 26.55 45.48
N LEU A 48 22.79 25.92 46.04
CA LEU A 48 23.54 24.86 45.38
C LEU A 48 22.68 23.60 45.21
N VAL A 49 21.92 23.21 46.25
CA VAL A 49 20.96 22.10 46.18
C VAL A 49 19.86 22.36 45.13
N GLY A 50 19.34 23.58 45.06
CA GLY A 50 18.32 23.95 44.06
C GLY A 50 18.84 23.83 42.61
N ILE A 51 20.08 24.26 42.36
CA ILE A 51 20.71 24.12 41.04
C ILE A 51 20.89 22.64 40.67
N VAL A 52 21.35 21.81 41.60
CA VAL A 52 21.53 20.37 41.36
C VAL A 52 20.19 19.69 41.03
N MET A 53 19.13 19.95 41.81
CA MET A 53 17.80 19.40 41.54
C MET A 53 17.26 19.85 40.18
N LEU A 54 17.45 21.11 39.80
CA LEU A 54 17.03 21.62 38.49
C LEU A 54 17.72 20.87 37.34
N VAL A 55 19.03 20.63 37.45
CA VAL A 55 19.80 19.90 36.44
C VAL A 55 19.33 18.46 36.29
N ILE A 56 19.02 17.79 37.41
CA ILE A 56 18.48 16.42 37.41
C ILE A 56 17.13 16.37 36.68
N VAL A 57 16.22 17.27 37.03
CA VAL A 57 14.89 17.33 36.42
C VAL A 57 14.99 17.59 34.91
N ILE A 58 15.79 18.57 34.48
CA ILE A 58 16.01 18.86 33.06
C ILE A 58 16.63 17.66 32.35
N GLY A 59 17.61 16.99 32.97
CA GLY A 59 18.25 15.79 32.43
C GLY A 59 17.24 14.65 32.18
N LEU A 60 16.33 14.40 33.14
CA LEU A 60 15.27 13.40 32.99
C LEU A 60 14.27 13.76 31.89
N PHE A 61 13.92 15.05 31.73
CA PHE A 61 13.05 15.48 30.63
C PHE A 61 13.70 15.26 29.26
N VAL A 62 14.97 15.65 29.10
CA VAL A 62 15.68 15.45 27.83
C VAL A 62 15.86 13.95 27.53
N PHE A 63 16.21 13.15 28.54
CA PHE A 63 16.34 11.70 28.40
C PHE A 63 15.01 11.03 28.06
N GLY A 64 13.91 11.42 28.72
CA GLY A 64 12.58 10.91 28.44
C GLY A 64 12.10 11.23 27.02
N VAL A 65 12.29 12.47 26.56
CA VAL A 65 11.95 12.88 25.19
C VAL A 65 12.80 12.13 24.16
N TRP A 66 14.11 11.96 24.40
CA TRP A 66 14.97 11.13 23.54
C TRP A 66 14.47 9.69 23.48
N TRP A 67 14.17 9.09 24.63
CA TRP A 67 13.72 7.70 24.70
C TRP A 67 12.44 7.47 23.89
N ILE A 68 11.48 8.40 24.00
CA ILE A 68 10.22 8.34 23.24
C ILE A 68 10.48 8.45 21.74
N THR A 69 11.28 9.42 21.27
CA THR A 69 11.53 9.58 19.83
C THR A 69 12.23 8.38 19.21
N LYS A 70 13.13 7.72 19.95
CA LYS A 70 13.76 6.47 19.50
C LYS A 70 12.76 5.32 19.41
N SER A 71 11.91 5.15 20.43
CA SER A 71 10.91 4.06 20.46
C SER A 71 9.81 4.19 19.38
N MET A 72 9.39 5.41 19.03
CA MET A 72 8.34 5.63 18.03
C MET A 72 8.81 5.40 16.58
N GLY A 73 10.09 5.67 16.28
CA GLY A 73 10.64 5.47 14.93
C GLY A 73 10.66 4.01 14.48
N GLU A 74 11.01 3.10 15.39
CA GLU A 74 11.02 1.66 15.11
C GLU A 74 9.60 1.10 14.96
N ALA A 75 8.65 1.52 15.82
CA ALA A 75 7.26 1.09 15.74
C ALA A 75 6.58 1.55 14.43
N GLY A 76 6.76 2.81 14.02
CA GLY A 76 6.11 3.36 12.83
C GLY A 76 6.51 2.64 11.53
N SER A 77 7.77 2.23 11.41
CA SER A 77 8.26 1.51 10.23
C SER A 77 7.68 0.09 10.10
N GLN A 78 7.50 -0.61 11.23
CA GLN A 78 6.92 -1.95 11.25
C GLN A 78 5.43 -1.93 10.87
N TYR A 79 4.65 -0.96 11.37
CA TYR A 79 3.24 -0.83 11.00
C TYR A 79 3.05 -0.50 9.53
N GLY A 80 3.87 0.40 8.99
CA GLY A 80 3.83 0.75 7.56
C GLY A 80 4.07 -0.46 6.65
N GLY A 81 5.09 -1.26 6.97
CA GLY A 81 5.40 -2.48 6.22
C GLY A 81 4.26 -3.49 6.28
N ALA A 82 3.79 -3.82 7.49
CA ALA A 82 2.72 -4.81 7.68
C ALA A 82 1.41 -4.41 6.96
N LEU A 83 1.06 -3.12 6.96
CA LEU A 83 -0.13 -2.64 6.26
C LEU A 83 0.00 -2.75 4.74
N VAL A 84 1.18 -2.41 4.19
CA VAL A 84 1.45 -2.54 2.75
C VAL A 84 1.38 -4.01 2.33
N ASP A 85 1.97 -4.91 3.10
CA ASP A 85 1.94 -6.35 2.83
C ASP A 85 0.52 -6.91 2.94
N ALA A 86 -0.25 -6.50 3.96
CA ALA A 86 -1.66 -6.87 4.09
C ALA A 86 -2.49 -6.40 2.89
N LYS A 87 -2.26 -5.16 2.42
CA LYS A 87 -2.94 -4.62 1.23
C LYS A 87 -2.58 -5.40 -0.04
N ARG A 88 -1.31 -5.76 -0.23
CA ARG A 88 -0.87 -6.58 -1.37
C ARG A 88 -1.53 -7.96 -1.35
N LYS A 89 -1.53 -8.63 -0.20
CA LYS A 89 -2.18 -9.94 -0.04
C LYS A 89 -3.69 -9.87 -0.28
N ALA A 90 -4.37 -8.86 0.25
CA ALA A 90 -5.80 -8.65 0.01
C ALA A 90 -6.11 -8.46 -1.48
N THR A 91 -5.24 -7.73 -2.19
CA THR A 91 -5.39 -7.51 -3.64
C THR A 91 -5.18 -8.80 -4.44
N ALA A 92 -4.22 -9.64 -4.05
CA ALA A 92 -4.02 -10.96 -4.66
C ALA A 92 -5.20 -11.89 -4.42
N LEU A 93 -5.73 -11.93 -3.20
CA LEU A 93 -6.95 -12.68 -2.87
C LEU A 93 -8.16 -12.19 -3.67
N GLN A 94 -8.29 -10.88 -3.88
CA GLN A 94 -9.36 -10.33 -4.71
C GLN A 94 -9.28 -10.84 -6.17
N CYS A 95 -8.08 -10.86 -6.77
CA CYS A 95 -7.90 -11.41 -8.12
C CYS A 95 -8.23 -12.92 -8.19
N GLN A 96 -7.92 -13.69 -7.14
CA GLN A 96 -8.34 -15.09 -7.04
C GLN A 96 -9.86 -15.25 -6.91
N MET A 97 -10.53 -14.38 -6.14
CA MET A 97 -11.99 -14.37 -6.05
C MET A 97 -12.65 -14.01 -7.38
N ASN A 98 -12.05 -13.11 -8.17
CA ASN A 98 -12.52 -12.81 -9.52
C ASN A 98 -12.44 -14.06 -10.42
N LEU A 99 -11.32 -14.80 -10.40
CA LEU A 99 -11.19 -16.07 -11.14
C LEU A 99 -12.19 -17.14 -10.67
N HIS A 100 -12.44 -17.22 -9.37
CA HIS A 100 -13.47 -18.12 -8.83
C HIS A 100 -14.86 -17.76 -9.38
N THR A 101 -15.19 -16.46 -9.41
CA THR A 101 -16.47 -15.97 -9.94
C THR A 101 -16.57 -16.21 -11.45
N ILE A 102 -15.48 -16.01 -12.21
CA ILE A 102 -15.41 -16.38 -13.63
C ILE A 102 -15.70 -17.87 -13.81
N ARG A 103 -15.09 -18.74 -12.99
CA ARG A 103 -15.34 -20.19 -13.03
C ARG A 103 -16.82 -20.51 -12.83
N GLN A 104 -17.46 -19.88 -11.84
CA GLN A 104 -18.87 -20.08 -11.57
C GLN A 104 -19.72 -19.65 -12.77
N ASN A 105 -19.46 -18.48 -13.35
CA ASN A 105 -20.17 -18.00 -14.54
C ASN A 105 -19.98 -18.93 -15.75
N LEU A 106 -18.77 -19.43 -15.98
CA LEU A 106 -18.48 -20.41 -17.03
C LEU A 106 -19.27 -21.71 -16.83
N ARG A 107 -19.38 -22.18 -15.59
CA ARG A 107 -20.13 -23.39 -15.25
C ARG A 107 -21.63 -23.21 -15.45
N ILE A 108 -22.20 -22.10 -14.97
CA ILE A 108 -23.63 -21.83 -15.15
C ILE A 108 -23.95 -21.68 -16.64
N TYR A 109 -23.11 -20.97 -17.40
CA TYR A 109 -23.25 -20.87 -18.85
C TYR A 109 -23.20 -22.26 -19.52
N ALA A 110 -22.30 -23.14 -19.10
CA ALA A 110 -22.19 -24.50 -19.64
C ALA A 110 -23.39 -25.39 -19.28
N ILE A 111 -24.02 -25.19 -18.13
CA ILE A 111 -25.26 -25.90 -17.77
C ILE A 111 -26.40 -25.48 -18.72
N GLU A 112 -26.47 -24.21 -19.10
CA GLU A 112 -27.54 -23.70 -19.99
C GLU A 112 -27.27 -23.99 -21.48
N LYS A 113 -26.01 -23.88 -21.93
CA LYS A 113 -25.61 -23.96 -23.34
C LYS A 113 -24.86 -25.24 -23.70
N GLU A 114 -24.74 -26.17 -22.77
CA GLU A 114 -24.03 -27.46 -22.88
C GLU A 114 -22.54 -27.34 -23.25
N SER A 115 -21.97 -26.13 -23.21
CA SER A 115 -20.60 -25.84 -23.63
C SER A 115 -20.06 -24.57 -22.97
N PHE A 116 -18.73 -24.47 -22.79
CA PHE A 116 -18.13 -23.20 -22.38
C PHE A 116 -18.26 -22.14 -23.47
N PRO A 117 -18.34 -20.85 -23.11
CA PRO A 117 -18.48 -19.78 -24.09
C PRO A 117 -17.25 -19.68 -25.01
N PRO A 118 -17.40 -19.16 -26.24
CA PRO A 118 -16.30 -18.96 -27.17
C PRO A 118 -15.35 -17.84 -26.75
N SER A 119 -15.76 -16.94 -25.86
CA SER A 119 -14.93 -15.87 -25.30
C SER A 119 -15.44 -15.40 -23.94
N LEU A 120 -14.57 -14.78 -23.12
CA LEU A 120 -15.03 -14.14 -21.87
C LEU A 120 -16.00 -12.99 -22.10
N LYS A 121 -15.90 -12.30 -23.25
CA LYS A 121 -16.87 -11.26 -23.63
C LYS A 121 -18.30 -11.80 -23.72
N THR A 122 -18.45 -13.06 -24.14
CA THR A 122 -19.76 -13.72 -24.19
C THR A 122 -20.40 -13.81 -22.80
N LEU A 123 -19.60 -13.99 -21.74
CA LEU A 123 -20.13 -13.95 -20.37
C LEU A 123 -20.65 -12.57 -20.00
N VAL A 124 -19.95 -11.50 -20.42
CA VAL A 124 -20.39 -10.11 -20.17
C VAL A 124 -21.67 -9.80 -20.93
N ASP A 125 -21.74 -10.20 -22.19
CA ASP A 125 -22.94 -10.05 -23.02
C ASP A 125 -24.12 -10.86 -22.45
N TRP A 126 -23.85 -11.96 -21.76
CA TRP A 126 -24.83 -12.79 -21.04
C TRP A 126 -25.21 -12.24 -19.65
N GLY A 127 -24.53 -11.18 -19.17
CA GLY A 127 -24.88 -10.48 -17.93
C GLY A 127 -23.83 -10.55 -16.80
N ALA A 128 -22.66 -11.14 -17.03
CA ALA A 128 -21.58 -11.09 -16.06
C ALA A 128 -20.96 -9.68 -15.97
N ASP A 129 -20.49 -9.31 -14.78
CA ASP A 129 -19.79 -8.04 -14.61
C ASP A 129 -18.43 -8.04 -15.32
N SER A 130 -18.25 -7.08 -16.23
CA SER A 130 -16.99 -6.84 -16.95
C SER A 130 -15.79 -6.60 -16.03
N GLN A 131 -15.99 -6.07 -14.82
CA GLN A 131 -14.90 -5.83 -13.86
C GLN A 131 -14.25 -7.14 -13.39
N LEU A 132 -15.00 -8.25 -13.42
CA LEU A 132 -14.49 -9.58 -13.07
C LEU A 132 -13.44 -10.07 -14.07
N LEU A 133 -13.45 -9.55 -15.30
CA LEU A 133 -12.54 -9.97 -16.37
C LEU A 133 -11.15 -9.32 -16.29
N ARG A 134 -10.88 -8.55 -15.23
CA ARG A 134 -9.60 -7.89 -14.99
C ARG A 134 -9.11 -8.15 -13.57
N CYS A 135 -7.80 -8.27 -13.40
CA CYS A 135 -7.22 -8.30 -12.06
C CYS A 135 -7.25 -6.89 -11.43
N SER A 136 -7.70 -6.83 -10.18
CA SER A 136 -7.81 -5.62 -9.36
C SER A 136 -6.45 -5.04 -8.92
N ALA A 137 -5.34 -5.75 -9.17
CA ALA A 137 -4.01 -5.22 -8.93
C ALA A 137 -3.72 -3.99 -9.79
N PRO A 138 -2.98 -2.99 -9.27
CA PRO A 138 -2.72 -1.74 -9.99
C PRO A 138 -1.96 -1.93 -11.32
N ASP A 139 -1.09 -2.94 -11.36
CA ASP A 139 -0.33 -3.41 -12.53
C ASP A 139 -1.00 -4.59 -13.25
N GLY A 140 -2.16 -5.04 -12.74
CA GLY A 140 -2.98 -6.11 -13.30
C GLY A 140 -3.55 -5.77 -14.67
N GLY A 141 -3.64 -6.79 -15.52
CA GLY A 141 -4.26 -6.72 -16.84
C GLY A 141 -5.61 -7.44 -16.91
N GLU A 142 -6.16 -7.51 -18.12
CA GLU A 142 -7.28 -8.39 -18.44
C GLU A 142 -6.85 -9.85 -18.37
N TYR A 143 -7.77 -10.70 -17.93
CA TYR A 143 -7.57 -12.14 -17.95
C TYR A 143 -7.63 -12.68 -19.38
N VAL A 144 -6.75 -13.62 -19.69
CA VAL A 144 -6.73 -14.32 -20.97
C VAL A 144 -7.41 -15.66 -20.84
N TYR A 145 -8.38 -15.93 -21.71
CA TYR A 145 -9.14 -17.17 -21.75
C TYR A 145 -8.75 -18.02 -22.95
N ILE A 146 -8.65 -19.34 -22.73
CA ILE A 146 -8.35 -20.31 -23.79
C ILE A 146 -9.66 -21.00 -24.20
N PRO A 147 -10.25 -20.64 -25.36
CA PRO A 147 -11.53 -21.17 -25.80
C PRO A 147 -11.42 -22.59 -26.37
N GLY A 148 -12.57 -23.20 -26.68
CA GLY A 148 -12.65 -24.54 -27.26
C GLY A 148 -12.53 -25.66 -26.25
N GLN A 149 -12.63 -25.35 -24.95
CA GLN A 149 -12.59 -26.31 -23.86
C GLN A 149 -13.99 -26.67 -23.36
N ASN A 150 -14.12 -27.78 -22.64
CA ASN A 150 -15.35 -28.19 -21.94
C ASN A 150 -15.03 -28.93 -20.63
N GLU A 151 -16.06 -29.26 -19.85
CA GLU A 151 -15.90 -29.92 -18.55
C GLU A 151 -15.26 -31.32 -18.63
N ASN A 152 -15.35 -31.98 -19.79
CA ASN A 152 -14.79 -33.32 -20.03
C ASN A 152 -13.33 -33.28 -20.52
N MET A 153 -12.70 -32.11 -20.54
CA MET A 153 -11.28 -31.98 -20.86
C MET A 153 -10.39 -32.28 -19.65
N PRO A 154 -9.10 -32.60 -19.86
CA PRO A 154 -8.18 -32.84 -18.75
C PRO A 154 -8.20 -31.69 -17.75
N GLY A 155 -8.47 -32.00 -16.48
CA GLY A 155 -8.60 -31.01 -15.42
C GLY A 155 -7.37 -30.11 -15.25
N GLN A 156 -6.21 -30.58 -15.71
CA GLN A 156 -4.93 -29.86 -15.70
C GLN A 156 -4.80 -28.80 -16.80
N ASN A 157 -5.73 -28.71 -17.74
CA ASN A 157 -5.70 -27.68 -18.76
C ASN A 157 -5.96 -26.30 -18.17
N VAL A 158 -5.29 -25.29 -18.73
CA VAL A 158 -5.46 -23.89 -18.35
C VAL A 158 -6.69 -23.34 -19.02
N LEU A 159 -7.61 -22.77 -18.24
CA LEU A 159 -8.85 -22.18 -18.74
C LEU A 159 -8.74 -20.66 -18.84
N VAL A 160 -8.28 -20.02 -17.77
CA VAL A 160 -8.08 -18.56 -17.68
C VAL A 160 -6.74 -18.28 -17.00
N TYR A 161 -6.00 -17.26 -17.43
CA TYR A 161 -4.73 -16.88 -16.79
C TYR A 161 -4.45 -15.38 -16.88
N GLU A 162 -3.58 -14.89 -16.01
CA GLU A 162 -3.04 -13.53 -16.05
C GLU A 162 -1.78 -13.46 -16.92
N LEU A 163 -1.72 -12.47 -17.82
CA LEU A 163 -0.54 -12.26 -18.66
C LEU A 163 0.62 -11.59 -17.89
N LYS A 164 0.28 -10.71 -16.93
CA LYS A 164 1.26 -9.94 -16.15
C LYS A 164 1.37 -10.49 -14.74
N ALA A 165 2.59 -10.49 -14.22
CA ALA A 165 2.93 -11.01 -12.90
C ALA A 165 2.62 -10.01 -11.77
N ALA A 166 1.33 -9.70 -11.59
CA ALA A 166 0.86 -8.63 -10.70
C ALA A 166 0.93 -8.96 -9.19
N HIS A 167 1.36 -10.18 -8.83
CA HIS A 167 1.33 -10.69 -7.47
C HIS A 167 2.71 -11.20 -7.05
N ASP A 168 3.57 -10.27 -6.61
CA ASP A 168 4.94 -10.56 -6.16
C ASP A 168 5.74 -11.37 -7.20
N GLY A 169 5.62 -10.99 -8.48
CA GLY A 169 6.29 -11.66 -9.59
C GLY A 169 5.63 -12.97 -10.03
N ARG A 170 4.39 -13.22 -9.60
CA ARG A 170 3.58 -14.39 -10.02
C ARG A 170 2.27 -13.96 -10.67
N CYS A 171 1.69 -14.90 -11.42
CA CYS A 171 0.44 -14.77 -12.16
C CYS A 171 -0.59 -15.77 -11.62
N ASN A 172 -1.85 -15.36 -11.49
CA ASN A 172 -2.93 -16.30 -11.22
C ASN A 172 -3.31 -17.07 -12.49
N LEU A 173 -3.67 -18.33 -12.28
CA LEU A 173 -4.10 -19.27 -13.30
C LEU A 173 -5.29 -20.06 -12.78
N LEU A 174 -6.31 -20.23 -13.61
CA LEU A 174 -7.47 -21.08 -13.37
C LEU A 174 -7.43 -22.28 -14.31
N ARG A 175 -7.53 -23.48 -13.74
CA ARG A 175 -7.59 -24.74 -14.48
C ARG A 175 -9.02 -25.16 -14.84
N VAL A 176 -9.19 -26.17 -15.70
CA VAL A 176 -10.53 -26.72 -16.04
C VAL A 176 -11.19 -27.39 -14.84
N ASN A 177 -10.44 -28.10 -14.00
CA ASN A 177 -10.94 -28.59 -12.70
C ASN A 177 -11.16 -27.46 -11.66
N GLY A 178 -10.88 -26.22 -12.09
CA GLY A 178 -10.86 -24.94 -11.39
C GLY A 178 -10.11 -24.89 -10.07
N GLN A 179 -9.06 -25.69 -9.98
CA GLN A 179 -7.93 -25.32 -9.14
C GLN A 179 -7.38 -23.97 -9.63
N MET A 180 -7.09 -23.10 -8.67
CA MET A 180 -6.43 -21.83 -8.90
C MET A 180 -4.99 -21.96 -8.41
N GLU A 181 -4.04 -21.51 -9.21
CA GLU A 181 -2.62 -21.57 -8.90
C GLU A 181 -1.98 -20.22 -9.12
N LEU A 182 -0.96 -19.93 -8.29
CA LEU A 182 -0.15 -18.74 -8.39
C LEU A 182 1.26 -19.15 -8.84
N LEU A 183 1.56 -18.96 -10.13
CA LEU A 183 2.74 -19.50 -10.79
C LEU A 183 3.64 -18.38 -11.31
N THR A 184 4.91 -18.68 -11.57
CA THR A 184 5.79 -17.73 -12.27
C THR A 184 5.39 -17.61 -13.75
N PRO A 185 5.75 -16.52 -14.45
CA PRO A 185 5.41 -16.34 -15.86
C PRO A 185 5.87 -17.51 -16.75
N GLU A 186 7.05 -18.06 -16.49
CA GLU A 186 7.61 -19.20 -17.23
C GLU A 186 6.76 -20.46 -17.04
N GLN A 187 6.31 -20.70 -15.80
CA GLN A 187 5.44 -21.82 -15.47
C GLN A 187 4.05 -21.68 -16.10
N VAL A 188 3.49 -20.46 -16.12
CA VAL A 188 2.24 -20.17 -16.84
C VAL A 188 2.42 -20.46 -18.33
N GLN A 189 3.48 -19.95 -18.96
CA GLN A 189 3.72 -20.17 -20.38
C GLN A 189 3.88 -21.67 -20.73
N ALA A 190 4.57 -22.43 -19.87
CA ALA A 190 4.69 -23.88 -20.03
C ALA A 190 3.33 -24.58 -19.90
N ALA A 191 2.50 -24.20 -18.92
CA ALA A 191 1.16 -24.76 -18.71
C ALA A 191 0.20 -24.43 -19.87
N VAL A 192 0.26 -23.19 -20.37
CA VAL A 192 -0.51 -22.72 -21.54
C VAL A 192 -0.09 -23.46 -22.80
N THR A 193 1.21 -23.60 -23.05
CA THR A 193 1.75 -24.36 -24.20
C THR A 193 1.28 -25.81 -24.17
N LYS A 194 1.38 -26.48 -23.01
CA LYS A 194 0.87 -27.86 -22.84
C LYS A 194 -0.63 -27.95 -23.11
N THR A 195 -1.40 -26.94 -22.72
CA THR A 195 -2.85 -26.88 -22.99
C THR A 195 -3.12 -26.79 -24.48
N TYR A 196 -2.45 -25.89 -25.20
CA TYR A 196 -2.62 -25.75 -26.66
C TYR A 196 -2.23 -27.00 -27.44
N ILE A 197 -1.17 -27.71 -27.03
CA ILE A 197 -0.77 -28.98 -27.66
C ILE A 197 -1.91 -30.00 -27.55
N ARG A 198 -2.46 -30.21 -26.35
CA ARG A 198 -3.58 -31.15 -26.12
C ARG A 198 -4.84 -30.77 -26.89
N LEU A 199 -5.13 -29.47 -27.03
CA LEU A 199 -6.28 -29.01 -27.82
C LEU A 199 -6.11 -29.30 -29.30
N ARG A 200 -4.86 -29.26 -29.82
CA ARG A 200 -4.56 -29.58 -31.21
C ARG A 200 -4.67 -31.07 -31.50
N GLU A 201 -4.28 -31.94 -30.56
CA GLU A 201 -4.34 -33.40 -30.72
C GLU A 201 -5.78 -33.94 -30.80
N ARG A 202 -6.77 -33.16 -30.36
CA ARG A 202 -8.19 -33.56 -30.33
C ARG A 202 -8.99 -33.09 -31.54
N ARG A 203 -8.40 -32.28 -32.42
CA ARG A 203 -9.02 -31.77 -33.64
C ARG A 203 -8.65 -32.65 -34.82
#